data_AF-A0A0K2ZWU0-F1
#
_entry.id   AF-A0A0K2ZWU0-F1
#
_cell.length_a   1.000
_cell.length_b   1.000
_cell.length_c   1.000
_cell.angle_alpha   90.00
_cell.angle_beta   90.00
_cell.angle_gamma   90.00
#
_symmetry.space_group_name_H-M   'P 1'
#
loop_
_entity.id
_entity.type
_entity.pdbx_description
1 polymer ?
#
loop_
_entity_poly.entity_id
_entity_poly.type
_entity_poly.pdbx_seq_one_letter_code
_entity_poly.pdbx_strand_id
1 'polypeptide(L)'
;MGFTAINLSAPEKTRVRYRLPRPGQNQAWTDIGAQRSLHFPLLPWNASALEIIARSDTGHWSRTPTRLRFRQPSPWYLSPLNWGASAVLLIAALLPCWRVHGYRLRRQRDLMAQLVRTRTQELEQANRRLADQAQRDPVTGIANHRHFVESQQRLWEQLQAQQRPLTLPMIDIDDFKRFNDHYGHLAGDDCLRVVALAMAAQLREDGVLAR
;
A
#
# COMPACT_ATOMS: atom_id res chain seq x y z
N MET A 1 -35.07 16.70 44.38
CA MET A 1 -36.43 17.17 44.75
C MET A 1 -36.83 16.47 46.04
N GLY A 2 -37.04 17.22 47.12
CA GLY A 2 -37.46 16.68 48.42
C GLY A 2 -38.99 16.65 48.53
N PHE A 3 -39.54 15.58 49.10
CA PHE A 3 -40.97 15.49 49.41
C PHE A 3 -41.14 15.53 50.92
N THR A 4 -41.88 16.53 51.41
CA THR A 4 -42.26 16.64 52.82
C THR A 4 -43.72 16.23 52.94
N ALA A 5 -44.00 15.09 53.57
CA ALA A 5 -45.30 14.91 54.20
C ALA A 5 -45.28 15.83 55.43
N ILE A 6 -45.92 16.99 55.33
CA ILE A 6 -45.97 17.94 56.44
C ILE A 6 -46.88 17.34 57.52
N ASN A 7 -46.28 16.60 58.45
CA ASN A 7 -46.82 16.41 59.79
C ASN A 7 -45.78 17.00 60.76
N LEU A 8 -46.08 18.18 61.29
CA LEU A 8 -45.19 19.00 62.12
C LEU A 8 -45.18 18.56 63.60
N SER A 9 -45.95 17.52 63.96
CA SER A 9 -46.16 17.14 65.36
C SER A 9 -45.38 15.90 65.80
N ALA A 10 -45.04 14.98 64.88
CA ALA A 10 -44.29 13.75 65.19
C ALA A 10 -43.57 13.20 63.93
N PRO A 11 -42.44 13.80 63.52
CA PRO A 11 -41.74 13.48 62.28
C PRO A 11 -41.18 12.05 62.21
N GLU A 12 -40.94 11.38 63.34
CA GLU A 12 -40.46 9.99 63.40
C GLU A 12 -41.53 8.91 63.12
N LYS A 13 -42.82 9.27 63.09
CA LYS A 13 -43.94 8.31 62.87
C LYS A 13 -44.42 8.23 61.42
N THR A 14 -43.97 9.13 60.55
CA THR A 14 -44.35 9.15 59.14
C THR A 14 -43.57 8.10 58.36
N ARG A 15 -44.25 7.10 57.78
CA ARG A 15 -43.64 6.14 56.86
C ARG A 15 -44.01 6.48 55.41
N VAL A 16 -43.05 6.31 54.50
CA VAL A 16 -43.22 6.61 53.08
C VAL A 16 -42.89 5.38 52.26
N ARG A 17 -43.72 5.11 51.24
CA ARG A 17 -43.47 4.07 50.24
C ARG A 17 -43.44 4.68 48.85
N TYR A 18 -42.60 4.13 47.99
CA TYR A 18 -42.50 4.56 46.60
C TYR A 18 -42.54 3.37 45.63
N ARG A 19 -42.85 3.65 44.37
CA ARG A 19 -42.64 2.74 43.24
C ARG A 19 -42.37 3.52 41.96
N LEU A 20 -41.68 2.89 41.02
CA LEU A 20 -41.39 3.41 39.69
C LEU A 20 -42.20 2.60 38.67
N PRO A 21 -43.46 2.97 38.39
CA PRO A 21 -44.28 2.24 37.43
C PRO A 21 -43.59 2.14 36.08
N ARG A 22 -43.49 0.91 35.57
CA ARG A 22 -43.04 0.61 34.21
C ARG A 22 -44.27 0.20 33.38
N PRO A 23 -44.37 0.62 32.12
CA PRO A 23 -45.43 0.15 31.24
C PRO A 23 -45.46 -1.39 31.20
N GLY A 24 -46.58 -2.00 31.58
CA GLY A 24 -46.77 -3.46 31.54
C GLY A 24 -46.20 -4.26 32.72
N GLN A 25 -45.65 -3.64 33.77
CA GLN A 25 -45.20 -4.35 34.98
C GLN A 25 -45.83 -3.77 36.25
N ASN A 26 -46.48 -4.62 37.05
CA ASN A 26 -47.00 -4.22 38.36
C ASN A 26 -45.89 -4.34 39.41
N GLN A 27 -45.23 -3.22 39.72
CA GLN A 27 -44.14 -3.20 40.68
C GLN A 27 -44.65 -3.04 42.12
N ALA A 28 -44.14 -3.86 43.04
CA ALA A 28 -44.46 -3.78 44.46
C ALA A 28 -43.96 -2.47 45.08
N TRP A 29 -44.67 -1.99 46.11
CA TRP A 29 -44.27 -0.81 46.87
C TRP A 29 -43.02 -1.09 47.70
N THR A 30 -42.03 -0.20 47.61
CA THR A 30 -40.81 -0.26 48.41
C THR A 30 -40.91 0.73 49.57
N ASP A 31 -40.66 0.27 50.80
CA ASP A 31 -40.71 1.09 52.01
C ASP A 31 -39.35 1.75 52.25
N ILE A 32 -39.36 3.07 52.51
CA ILE A 32 -38.15 3.88 52.68
C ILE A 32 -37.73 3.93 54.17
N GLY A 33 -38.53 3.34 55.06
CA GLY A 33 -38.26 3.38 56.50
C GLY A 33 -38.26 4.82 57.02
N ALA A 34 -37.22 5.17 57.79
CA ALA A 34 -37.04 6.53 58.34
C ALA A 34 -36.27 7.47 57.39
N GLN A 35 -35.77 6.98 56.24
CA GLN A 35 -34.95 7.75 55.33
C GLN A 35 -35.81 8.70 54.49
N ARG A 36 -35.35 9.96 54.34
CA ARG A 36 -36.12 11.04 53.67
C ARG A 36 -35.62 11.40 52.26
N SER A 37 -34.60 10.71 51.77
CA SER A 37 -34.00 10.94 50.46
C SER A 37 -33.92 9.64 49.66
N LEU A 38 -34.42 9.68 48.43
CA LEU A 38 -34.26 8.60 47.44
C LEU A 38 -33.18 9.01 46.43
N HIS A 39 -32.19 8.14 46.24
CA HIS A 39 -31.13 8.33 45.25
C HIS A 39 -31.23 7.26 44.17
N PHE A 40 -31.44 7.68 42.93
CA PHE A 40 -31.50 6.80 41.76
C PHE A 40 -30.27 7.07 40.87
N PRO A 41 -29.17 6.32 41.02
CA PRO A 41 -27.96 6.54 40.22
C PRO A 41 -28.20 6.26 38.73
N LEU A 42 -29.16 5.39 38.42
CA LEU A 42 -29.65 5.16 37.07
C LEU A 42 -31.17 5.09 37.11
N LEU A 43 -31.82 6.11 36.54
CA LEU A 43 -33.26 6.06 36.31
C LEU A 43 -33.50 5.07 35.16
N PRO A 44 -34.37 4.06 35.32
CA PRO A 44 -34.71 3.16 34.23
C PRO A 44 -35.24 3.95 33.04
N TRP A 45 -34.75 3.68 31.83
CA TRP A 45 -35.14 4.40 30.60
C TRP A 45 -36.64 4.32 30.28
N ASN A 46 -37.36 3.38 30.90
CA ASN A 46 -38.80 3.16 30.76
C ASN A 46 -39.64 3.68 31.96
N ALA A 47 -39.02 4.32 32.95
CA ALA A 47 -39.72 4.92 34.08
C ALA A 47 -40.23 6.32 33.70
N SER A 48 -41.54 6.46 33.54
CA SER A 48 -42.17 7.73 33.15
C SER A 48 -42.66 8.55 34.35
N ALA A 49 -42.78 7.92 35.52
CA ALA A 49 -43.19 8.58 36.74
C ALA A 49 -42.61 7.89 37.99
N LEU A 50 -42.51 8.64 39.07
CA LEU A 50 -42.31 8.16 40.44
C LEU A 50 -43.62 8.32 41.20
N GLU A 51 -44.13 7.25 41.78
CA GLU A 51 -45.32 7.29 42.63
C GLU A 51 -44.94 7.13 44.09
N ILE A 52 -45.54 7.95 44.96
CA ILE A 52 -45.24 7.98 46.39
C ILE A 52 -46.55 7.98 47.19
N ILE A 53 -46.60 7.18 48.25
CA ILE A 53 -47.66 7.21 49.28
C ILE A 53 -47.03 7.41 50.65
N ALA A 54 -47.71 8.14 51.53
CA ALA A 54 -47.28 8.37 52.90
C ALA A 54 -48.35 7.88 53.89
N ARG A 55 -47.88 7.52 55.09
CA ARG A 55 -48.72 7.13 56.24
C ARG A 55 -48.59 8.19 57.33
N SER A 56 -49.72 8.77 57.76
CA SER A 56 -49.75 9.69 58.91
C SER A 56 -49.78 8.93 60.24
N ASP A 57 -49.62 9.67 61.34
CA ASP A 57 -49.83 9.28 62.74
C ASP A 57 -51.14 8.51 63.02
N THR A 58 -52.21 8.77 62.27
CA THR A 58 -53.50 8.05 62.34
C THR A 58 -53.45 6.62 61.81
N GLY A 59 -52.30 6.17 61.31
CA GLY A 59 -52.08 4.79 60.91
C GLY A 59 -52.62 4.44 59.53
N HIS A 60 -53.26 5.36 58.80
CA HIS A 60 -53.76 5.14 57.45
C HIS A 60 -52.78 5.61 56.37
N TRP A 61 -52.65 4.82 55.31
CA TRP A 61 -51.91 5.21 54.09
C TRP A 61 -52.78 6.13 53.23
N SER A 62 -52.16 7.11 52.57
CA SER A 62 -52.83 7.93 51.57
C SER A 62 -53.48 7.05 50.50
N ARG A 63 -54.77 7.29 50.23
CA ARG A 63 -55.55 6.55 49.22
C ARG A 63 -55.15 6.92 47.79
N THR A 64 -54.59 8.12 47.60
CA THR A 64 -54.14 8.61 46.29
C THR A 64 -52.61 8.76 46.29
N PRO A 65 -51.89 8.07 45.40
CA PRO A 65 -50.45 8.23 45.27
C PRO A 65 -50.12 9.55 44.56
N THR A 66 -49.15 10.29 45.09
CA THR A 66 -48.58 11.47 44.41
C THR A 66 -47.66 10.99 43.30
N ARG A 67 -47.92 11.41 42.05
CA ARG A 67 -47.14 11.02 40.87
C ARG A 67 -46.25 12.17 40.40
N LEU A 68 -44.94 11.99 40.44
CA LEU A 68 -43.98 12.90 39.82
C LEU A 68 -43.61 12.36 38.43
N ARG A 69 -43.96 13.07 37.36
CA ARG A 69 -43.64 12.66 35.98
C ARG A 69 -42.26 13.16 35.56
N PHE A 70 -41.48 12.31 34.90
CA PHE A 70 -40.20 12.70 34.30
C PHE A 70 -40.37 12.78 32.78
N ARG A 71 -39.81 13.81 32.14
CA ARG A 71 -39.61 13.84 30.69
C ARG A 71 -38.15 13.55 30.40
N GLN A 72 -37.85 12.35 29.94
CA GLN A 72 -36.54 12.03 29.41
C GLN A 72 -36.54 12.36 27.91
N PRO A 73 -35.67 13.27 27.42
CA PRO A 73 -35.58 13.56 25.99
C PRO A 73 -35.05 12.33 25.25
N SER A 74 -35.55 12.11 24.04
CA SER A 74 -35.04 11.04 23.17
C SER A 74 -33.55 11.27 22.89
N PRO A 75 -32.68 10.25 23.09
CA PRO A 75 -31.25 10.39 22.84
C PRO A 75 -30.97 10.74 21.37
N TRP A 76 -30.20 11.81 21.12
CA TRP A 76 -29.90 12.33 19.79
C TRP A 76 -29.21 11.30 18.86
N TYR A 77 -28.49 10.33 19.42
CA TYR A 77 -27.80 9.27 18.67
C TYR A 77 -28.72 8.15 18.16
N LEU A 78 -29.99 8.12 18.57
CA LEU A 78 -30.99 7.16 18.04
C LEU A 78 -31.73 7.71 16.81
N SER A 79 -31.46 8.95 16.40
CA SER A 79 -32.07 9.52 15.21
C SER A 79 -31.45 8.95 13.93
N PRO A 80 -32.23 8.30 13.04
CA PRO A 80 -31.70 7.74 11.80
C PRO A 80 -31.11 8.81 10.87
N LEU A 81 -31.60 10.06 10.97
CA LEU A 81 -31.08 11.19 10.21
C LEU A 81 -29.63 11.53 10.58
N ASN A 82 -29.29 11.45 11.88
CA ASN A 82 -27.95 11.76 12.36
C ASN A 82 -26.93 10.71 11.93
N TRP A 83 -27.34 9.42 11.89
CA TRP A 83 -26.52 8.35 11.33
C TRP A 83 -26.27 8.56 9.82
N GLY A 84 -27.32 8.93 9.08
CA GLY A 84 -27.19 9.27 7.66
C GLY A 84 -26.21 10.43 7.42
N ALA A 85 -26.36 11.53 8.17
CA ALA A 85 -25.47 12.69 8.07
C ALA A 85 -24.01 12.34 8.41
N SER A 86 -23.79 11.52 9.44
CA SER A 86 -22.46 11.07 9.85
C SER A 86 -21.81 10.19 8.78
N ALA A 87 -22.57 9.28 8.17
CA ALA A 87 -22.08 8.44 7.08
C ALA A 87 -21.70 9.27 5.84
N VAL A 88 -22.51 10.28 5.49
CA VAL A 88 -22.20 11.20 4.39
C VAL A 88 -20.92 11.98 4.66
N LEU A 89 -20.73 12.51 5.86
CA LEU A 89 -19.50 13.22 6.24
C LEU A 89 -18.27 12.32 6.16
N LEU A 90 -18.39 11.06 6.60
CA LEU A 90 -17.31 10.09 6.54
C LEU A 90 -16.94 9.75 5.09
N ILE A 91 -17.93 9.55 4.21
CA ILE A 91 -17.69 9.33 2.78
C ILE A 91 -17.06 10.57 2.14
N ALA A 92 -17.55 11.77 2.46
CA ALA A 92 -17.01 13.02 1.97
C ALA A 92 -15.55 13.27 2.40
N ALA A 93 -15.13 12.74 3.55
CA ALA A 93 -13.74 12.78 3.99
C ALA A 93 -12.87 11.69 3.34
N LEU A 94 -13.39 10.47 3.18
CA LEU A 94 -12.64 9.32 2.67
C LEU A 94 -12.41 9.37 1.15
N LEU A 95 -13.41 9.79 0.36
CA LEU A 95 -13.30 9.87 -1.10
C LEU A 95 -12.13 10.74 -1.60
N PRO A 96 -11.95 12.00 -1.13
CA PRO A 96 -10.81 12.81 -1.54
C PRO A 96 -9.49 12.24 -1.04
N CYS A 97 -9.43 11.68 0.18
CA CYS A 97 -8.23 11.03 0.70
C CYS A 97 -7.82 9.85 -0.20
N TRP A 98 -8.77 8.99 -0.57
CA TRP A 98 -8.54 7.87 -1.48
C TRP A 98 -8.11 8.34 -2.88
N ARG A 99 -8.74 9.40 -3.41
CA ARG A 99 -8.35 9.97 -4.71
C ARG A 99 -6.94 10.55 -4.71
N VAL A 100 -6.58 11.31 -3.68
CA VAL A 100 -5.25 11.90 -3.54
C VAL A 100 -4.20 10.80 -3.37
N HIS A 101 -4.47 9.79 -2.56
CA HIS A 101 -3.59 8.64 -2.39
C HIS A 101 -3.38 7.91 -3.73
N GLY A 102 -4.45 7.61 -4.45
CA GLY A 102 -4.37 6.97 -5.77
C GLY A 102 -3.60 7.81 -6.80
N TYR A 103 -3.74 9.14 -6.76
CA TYR A 103 -2.98 10.04 -7.63
C TYR A 103 -1.47 10.01 -7.30
N ARG A 104 -1.11 10.04 -6.00
CA ARG A 104 0.30 9.96 -5.56
C ARG A 104 0.97 8.66 -6.02
N LEU A 105 0.28 7.53 -5.87
CA LEU A 105 0.79 6.22 -6.30
C LEU A 105 1.02 6.17 -7.81
N ARG A 106 0.08 6.67 -8.63
CA ARG A 106 0.26 6.73 -10.08
C ARG A 106 1.47 7.58 -10.46
N ARG A 107 1.59 8.78 -9.90
CA ARG A 107 2.73 9.68 -10.19
C ARG A 107 4.08 9.05 -9.84
N GLN A 108 4.17 8.35 -8.71
CA GLN A 108 5.41 7.64 -8.34
C GLN A 108 5.72 6.50 -9.30
N ARG A 109 4.72 5.73 -9.72
CA ARG A 109 4.90 4.65 -10.71
C ARG A 109 5.39 5.20 -12.05
N ASP A 110 4.81 6.32 -12.51
CA ASP A 110 5.20 6.93 -13.78
C ASP A 110 6.62 7.50 -13.73
N LEU A 111 6.98 8.17 -12.63
CA LEU A 111 8.34 8.69 -12.42
C LEU A 111 9.37 7.55 -12.37
N MET A 112 9.07 6.47 -11.63
CA MET A 112 9.96 5.31 -11.56
C MET A 112 10.07 4.62 -12.92
N ALA A 113 8.97 4.47 -13.66
CA ALA A 113 8.98 3.89 -14.99
C ALA A 113 9.81 4.73 -15.98
N GLN A 114 9.72 6.06 -15.91
CA GLN A 114 10.55 6.96 -16.72
C GLN A 114 12.02 6.84 -16.34
N LEU A 115 12.35 6.87 -15.05
CA LEU A 115 13.72 6.74 -14.58
C LEU A 115 14.34 5.41 -15.02
N VAL A 116 13.61 4.31 -14.86
CA VAL A 116 14.06 2.98 -15.33
C VAL A 116 14.31 3.02 -16.83
N ARG A 117 13.37 3.55 -17.63
CA ARG A 117 13.56 3.65 -19.09
C ARG A 117 14.81 4.45 -19.47
N THR A 118 15.02 5.62 -18.86
CA THR A 118 16.21 6.44 -19.11
C THR A 118 17.48 5.69 -18.72
N ARG A 119 17.51 5.06 -17.55
CA ARG A 119 18.68 4.28 -17.10
C ARG A 119 18.96 3.07 -17.99
N THR A 120 17.93 2.36 -18.43
CA THR A 120 18.08 1.25 -19.37
C THR A 120 18.66 1.74 -20.69
N GLN A 121 18.18 2.87 -21.23
CA GLN A 121 18.73 3.45 -22.46
C GLN A 121 20.19 3.90 -22.30
N GLU A 122 20.55 4.53 -21.18
CA GLU A 122 21.93 4.91 -20.87
C GLU A 122 22.84 3.67 -20.80
N LEU A 123 22.38 2.60 -20.13
CA LEU A 123 23.10 1.34 -20.03
C LEU A 123 23.26 0.67 -21.39
N GLU A 124 22.21 0.62 -22.20
CA GLU A 124 22.28 0.08 -23.56
C GLU A 124 23.26 0.87 -24.43
N GLN A 125 23.26 2.20 -24.35
CA GLN A 125 24.21 3.04 -25.07
C GLN A 125 25.64 2.83 -24.58
N ALA A 126 25.86 2.77 -23.27
CA ALA A 126 27.18 2.48 -22.70
C ALA A 126 27.67 1.09 -23.14
N ASN A 127 26.79 0.09 -23.11
CA ASN A 127 27.12 -1.26 -23.53
C ASN A 127 27.43 -1.34 -25.02
N ARG A 128 26.70 -0.60 -25.88
CA ARG A 128 27.03 -0.47 -27.30
C ARG A 128 28.40 0.16 -27.50
N ARG A 129 28.72 1.26 -26.79
CA ARG A 129 30.04 1.88 -26.86
C ARG A 129 31.15 0.95 -26.40
N LEU A 130 30.92 0.16 -25.35
CA LEU A 130 31.86 -0.86 -24.90
C LEU A 130 32.02 -1.97 -25.94
N ALA A 131 30.93 -2.41 -26.57
CA ALA A 131 30.97 -3.39 -27.64
C ALA A 131 31.72 -2.85 -28.87
N ASP A 132 31.53 -1.58 -29.22
CA ASP A 132 32.27 -0.89 -30.28
C ASP A 132 33.76 -0.76 -29.95
N GLN A 133 34.11 -0.50 -28.69
CA GLN A 133 35.50 -0.50 -28.24
C GLN A 133 36.10 -1.92 -28.26
N ALA A 134 35.27 -2.94 -28.04
CA ALA A 134 35.64 -4.35 -28.08
C ALA A 134 35.47 -4.98 -29.48
N GLN A 135 35.80 -4.24 -30.54
CA GLN A 135 35.76 -4.74 -31.94
C GLN A 135 36.96 -5.61 -32.32
N ARG A 136 37.97 -5.74 -31.44
CA ARG A 136 39.19 -6.50 -31.70
C ARG A 136 39.23 -7.81 -30.93
N ASP A 137 39.82 -8.83 -31.53
CA ASP A 137 40.14 -10.09 -30.87
C ASP A 137 41.24 -9.85 -29.82
N PRO A 138 41.05 -10.24 -28.54
CA PRO A 138 41.99 -9.91 -27.48
C PRO A 138 43.37 -10.60 -27.61
N VAL A 139 43.46 -11.71 -28.35
CA VAL A 139 44.71 -12.47 -28.51
C VAL A 139 45.54 -11.94 -29.68
N THR A 140 44.90 -11.71 -30.82
CA THR A 140 45.55 -11.35 -32.08
C THR A 140 45.51 -9.85 -32.38
N GLY A 141 44.57 -9.10 -31.78
CA GLY A 141 44.38 -7.68 -32.00
C GLY A 141 43.73 -7.32 -33.34
N ILE A 142 43.42 -8.28 -34.22
CA ILE A 142 42.69 -8.04 -35.48
C ILE A 142 41.19 -7.89 -35.21
N ALA A 143 40.37 -7.59 -36.23
CA ALA A 143 38.93 -7.50 -36.02
C ALA A 143 38.37 -8.82 -35.49
N ASN A 144 37.39 -8.76 -34.60
CA ASN A 144 36.69 -9.98 -34.18
C ASN A 144 35.55 -10.33 -35.13
N HIS A 145 35.04 -11.55 -35.00
CA HIS A 145 33.90 -12.05 -35.76
C HIS A 145 32.68 -11.11 -35.70
N ARG A 146 32.41 -10.48 -34.55
CA ARG A 146 31.31 -9.52 -34.41
C ARG A 146 31.50 -8.31 -35.33
N HIS A 147 32.67 -7.68 -35.29
CA HIS A 147 33.00 -6.56 -36.16
C HIS A 147 32.91 -6.93 -37.65
N PHE A 148 33.37 -8.14 -38.01
CA PHE A 148 33.23 -8.65 -39.37
C PHE A 148 31.75 -8.73 -39.81
N VAL A 149 30.90 -9.40 -39.03
CA VAL A 149 29.48 -9.56 -39.36
C VAL A 149 28.76 -8.21 -39.45
N GLU A 150 29.08 -7.26 -38.56
CA GLU A 150 28.47 -5.92 -38.54
C GLU A 150 28.96 -5.00 -39.67
N SER A 151 30.14 -5.28 -40.24
CA SER A 151 30.71 -4.49 -41.35
C SER A 151 30.48 -5.11 -42.72
N GLN A 152 30.29 -6.44 -42.83
CA GLN A 152 30.20 -7.14 -44.11
C GLN A 152 29.07 -6.61 -45.00
N GLN A 153 27.91 -6.28 -44.42
CA GLN A 153 26.74 -5.82 -45.18
C GLN A 153 27.01 -4.46 -45.82
N ARG A 154 27.62 -3.54 -45.07
CA ARG A 154 28.03 -2.22 -45.57
C ARG A 154 29.09 -2.35 -46.65
N LEU A 155 30.06 -3.23 -46.44
CA LEU A 155 31.12 -3.50 -47.41
C LEU A 155 30.55 -4.09 -48.72
N TRP A 156 29.59 -5.01 -48.59
CA TRP A 156 28.89 -5.61 -49.72
C TRP A 156 28.14 -4.57 -50.55
N GLU A 157 27.30 -3.76 -49.91
CA GLU A 157 26.52 -2.70 -50.58
C GLU A 157 27.44 -1.68 -51.28
N GLN A 158 28.53 -1.29 -50.61
CA GLN A 158 29.53 -0.38 -51.17
C GLN A 158 30.21 -0.97 -52.42
N LEU A 159 30.69 -2.20 -52.35
CA LEU A 159 31.38 -2.85 -53.47
C LEU A 159 30.42 -3.17 -54.62
N GLN A 160 29.17 -3.53 -54.31
CA GLN A 160 28.12 -3.74 -55.30
C GLN A 160 27.82 -2.45 -56.07
N ALA A 161 27.70 -1.31 -55.38
CA ALA A 161 27.51 0.00 -56.03
C ALA A 161 28.69 0.40 -56.91
N GLN A 162 29.91 0.00 -56.53
CA GLN A 162 31.13 0.24 -57.30
C GLN A 162 31.39 -0.81 -58.41
N GLN A 163 30.51 -1.81 -58.56
CA GLN A 163 30.71 -2.95 -59.46
C GLN A 163 32.06 -3.66 -59.27
N ARG A 164 32.56 -3.71 -58.03
CA ARG A 164 33.81 -4.38 -57.67
C ARG A 164 33.54 -5.80 -57.15
N PRO A 165 34.34 -6.81 -57.55
CA PRO A 165 34.22 -8.15 -57.00
C PRO A 165 34.67 -8.17 -55.52
N LEU A 166 33.96 -8.95 -54.69
CA LEU A 166 34.34 -9.25 -53.30
C LEU A 166 34.82 -10.71 -53.22
N THR A 167 35.92 -10.94 -52.51
CA THR A 167 36.41 -12.28 -52.18
C THR A 167 36.50 -12.43 -50.68
N LEU A 168 35.95 -13.51 -50.13
CA LEU A 168 35.97 -13.83 -48.71
C LEU A 168 36.64 -15.20 -48.50
N PRO A 169 37.95 -15.26 -48.26
CA PRO A 169 38.62 -16.50 -47.90
C PRO A 169 38.35 -16.83 -46.42
N MET A 170 38.05 -18.10 -46.14
CA MET A 170 38.00 -18.63 -44.78
C MET A 170 39.23 -19.51 -44.57
N ILE A 171 40.02 -19.19 -43.55
CA ILE A 171 41.35 -19.79 -43.33
C ILE A 171 41.35 -20.49 -41.98
N ASP A 172 41.91 -21.69 -41.92
CA ASP A 172 42.12 -22.46 -40.69
C ASP A 172 43.60 -22.85 -40.57
N ILE A 173 44.08 -23.04 -39.34
CA ILE A 173 45.47 -23.46 -39.08
C ILE A 173 45.50 -24.98 -38.94
N ASP A 174 46.19 -25.64 -39.87
CA ASP A 174 46.33 -27.10 -39.87
C ASP A 174 46.95 -27.61 -38.56
N ASP A 175 46.39 -28.71 -38.03
CA ASP A 175 46.86 -29.40 -36.82
C ASP A 175 47.01 -28.50 -35.57
N PHE A 176 46.34 -27.34 -35.50
CA PHE A 176 46.52 -26.38 -34.38
C PHE A 176 46.23 -26.98 -32.99
N LYS A 177 45.29 -27.94 -32.91
CA LYS A 177 45.03 -28.67 -31.67
C LYS A 177 46.25 -29.46 -31.18
N ARG A 178 46.95 -30.16 -32.07
CA ARG A 178 48.17 -30.92 -31.72
C ARG A 178 49.28 -30.00 -31.25
N PHE A 179 49.41 -28.83 -31.87
CA PHE A 179 50.35 -27.80 -31.44
C PHE A 179 50.03 -27.35 -30.01
N ASN A 180 48.78 -27.01 -29.71
CA ASN A 180 48.34 -26.63 -28.36
C ASN A 180 48.56 -27.74 -27.33
N ASP A 181 48.26 -28.99 -27.69
CA ASP A 181 48.43 -30.13 -26.78
C ASP A 181 49.92 -30.37 -26.44
N HIS A 182 50.83 -30.03 -27.35
CA HIS A 182 52.28 -30.20 -27.14
C HIS A 182 52.95 -29.00 -26.46
N TYR A 183 52.62 -27.76 -26.86
CA TYR A 183 53.30 -26.54 -26.40
C TYR A 183 52.49 -25.71 -25.38
N GLY A 184 51.23 -26.09 -25.14
CA GLY A 184 50.31 -25.39 -24.24
C GLY A 184 49.61 -24.19 -24.88
N HIS A 185 48.50 -23.77 -24.27
CA HIS A 185 47.62 -22.72 -24.80
C HIS A 185 48.29 -21.35 -24.96
N LEU A 186 49.22 -20.97 -24.06
CA LEU A 186 49.93 -19.69 -24.17
C LEU A 186 50.78 -19.62 -25.45
N ALA A 187 51.50 -20.71 -25.77
CA ALA A 187 52.24 -20.80 -27.02
C ALA A 187 51.31 -20.82 -28.25
N GLY A 188 50.13 -21.41 -28.10
CA GLY A 188 49.05 -21.33 -29.09
C GLY A 188 48.58 -19.90 -29.39
N ASP A 189 48.35 -19.10 -28.34
CA ASP A 189 47.97 -17.70 -28.46
C ASP A 189 49.06 -16.86 -29.14
N ASP A 190 50.33 -17.13 -28.83
CA ASP A 190 51.46 -16.49 -29.50
C ASP A 190 51.54 -16.88 -30.99
N CYS A 191 51.34 -18.16 -31.31
CA CYS A 191 51.26 -18.65 -32.69
C CYS A 191 50.15 -17.94 -33.47
N LEU A 192 48.94 -17.84 -32.89
CA LEU A 192 47.82 -17.12 -33.48
C LEU A 192 48.14 -15.65 -33.73
N ARG A 193 48.82 -14.99 -32.79
CA ARG A 193 49.25 -13.59 -32.95
C ARG A 193 50.23 -13.42 -34.10
N VAL A 194 51.20 -14.32 -34.23
CA VAL A 194 52.18 -14.30 -35.32
C VAL A 194 51.49 -14.50 -36.68
N VAL A 195 50.59 -15.48 -36.79
CA VAL A 195 49.84 -15.75 -38.03
C VAL A 195 48.97 -14.53 -38.40
N ALA A 196 48.25 -13.97 -37.44
CA ALA A 196 47.39 -12.81 -37.67
C ALA A 196 48.19 -11.57 -38.13
N LEU A 197 49.35 -11.30 -37.52
CA LEU A 197 50.22 -10.21 -37.92
C LEU A 197 50.80 -10.43 -39.33
N ALA A 198 51.22 -11.66 -39.65
CA ALA A 198 51.74 -12.01 -40.97
C ALA A 198 50.69 -11.82 -42.07
N MET A 199 49.44 -12.23 -41.80
CA MET A 199 48.32 -12.02 -42.74
C MET A 199 47.94 -10.54 -42.87
N ALA A 200 47.89 -9.80 -41.77
CA ALA A 200 47.58 -8.38 -41.77
C ALA A 200 48.61 -7.56 -42.59
N ALA A 201 49.89 -7.95 -42.54
CA ALA A 201 50.96 -7.30 -43.30
C ALA A 201 50.84 -7.50 -44.83
N GLN A 202 50.14 -8.54 -45.28
CA GLN A 202 49.88 -8.82 -46.70
C GLN A 202 48.56 -8.24 -47.20
N LEU A 203 47.75 -7.68 -46.30
CA LEU A 203 46.43 -7.16 -46.61
C LEU A 203 46.54 -5.77 -47.27
N ARG A 204 45.73 -5.52 -48.30
CA ARG A 204 45.61 -4.19 -48.92
C ARG A 204 44.84 -3.25 -47.97
N GLU A 205 44.94 -1.93 -48.19
CA GLU A 205 44.25 -0.93 -47.37
C GLU A 205 42.73 -1.11 -47.31
N ASP A 206 42.10 -1.70 -48.34
CA ASP A 206 40.67 -1.97 -48.40
C ASP A 206 40.29 -3.39 -47.93
N GLY A 207 41.26 -4.20 -47.51
CA GLY A 207 41.04 -5.53 -46.98
C GLY A 207 40.66 -5.51 -45.50
N VAL A 208 39.83 -6.49 -45.09
CA VAL A 208 39.48 -6.71 -43.69
C VAL A 208 39.90 -8.12 -43.30
N LEU A 209 40.68 -8.25 -42.22
CA LEU A 209 41.05 -9.52 -41.61
C LEU A 209 40.36 -9.62 -40.25
N ALA A 210 39.65 -10.73 -40.03
CA ALA A 210 38.94 -10.98 -38.79
C ALA A 210 39.13 -12.41 -38.27
N ARG A 211 38.98 -12.58 -36.96
CA ARG A 211 39.00 -13.87 -36.25
C ARG A 211 37.72 -14.07 -35.44
#